data_AF-A0A2X2T4S8-F1
#
_entry.id   AF-A0A2X2T4S8-F1
#
_cell.length_a   1.000
_cell.length_b   1.000
_cell.length_c   1.000
_cell.angle_alpha   90.00
_cell.angle_beta   90.00
_cell.angle_gamma   90.00
#
_symmetry.space_group_name_H-M   'P 1'
#
loop_
_entity.id
_entity.type
_entity.pdbx_description
1 polymer ?
#
loop_
_entity_poly.entity_id
_entity_poly.type
_entity_poly.pdbx_seq_one_letter_code
_entity_poly.pdbx_strand_id
1 'polypeptide(L)'
;MIPDNLDMILTSTITLLITGAITFVAIMPLGGELFKGMSWLFMHLNGNPFGTAILAGLFLIAVVFGIHQGFVPVYFALMDAQGFNSLFPILAMAGAGQVGAALALFARSPKGSVLRTQIKGAIIPGLLGIGEPLIYGVTLPRLKPFITACIGGGIGGFFIGLVAWLGLPVGLNTVFGPSGLVSIPLMTSSQGIFAGMAVYVAGIVIAYAAGFIMTWCFGSQER
;
A
#
# COMPACT_ATOMS: atom_id res chain seq x y z
N MET A 1 -3.76 39.28 10.61
CA MET A 1 -3.69 39.01 12.07
C MET A 1 -5.11 38.76 12.53
N ILE A 2 -5.35 37.64 13.21
CA ILE A 2 -6.68 37.27 13.74
C ILE A 2 -6.74 37.70 15.22
N PRO A 3 -7.87 38.24 15.71
CA PRO A 3 -8.00 38.60 17.12
C PRO A 3 -7.85 37.39 18.07
N ASP A 4 -7.13 37.56 19.19
CA ASP A 4 -6.76 36.46 20.11
C ASP A 4 -7.94 35.63 20.62
N ASN A 5 -9.10 36.27 20.84
CA ASN A 5 -10.33 35.62 21.29
C ASN A 5 -11.00 34.74 20.23
N LEU A 6 -10.64 34.91 18.96
CA LEU A 6 -11.20 34.19 17.82
C LEU A 6 -10.15 33.33 17.10
N ASP A 7 -8.86 33.44 17.47
CA ASP A 7 -7.75 32.81 16.77
C ASP A 7 -7.92 31.29 16.65
N MET A 8 -8.24 30.60 17.74
CA MET A 8 -8.43 29.14 17.72
C MET A 8 -9.52 28.68 16.74
N ILE A 9 -10.64 29.42 16.65
CA ILE A 9 -11.79 29.06 15.79
C ILE A 9 -11.56 29.51 14.35
N LEU A 10 -11.19 30.77 14.15
CA LEU A 10 -11.06 31.35 12.82
C LEU A 10 -9.83 30.80 12.09
N THR A 11 -8.71 30.60 12.76
CA THR A 11 -7.52 30.00 12.13
C THR A 11 -7.84 28.59 11.65
N SER A 12 -8.38 27.74 12.52
CA SER A 12 -8.77 26.36 12.14
C SER A 12 -9.80 26.35 10.99
N THR A 13 -10.81 27.22 11.05
CA THR A 13 -11.87 27.30 10.03
C THR A 13 -11.34 27.77 8.69
N ILE A 14 -10.54 28.85 8.67
CA ILE A 14 -9.95 29.40 7.45
C ILE A 14 -8.97 28.39 6.85
N THR A 15 -8.15 27.74 7.68
CA THR A 15 -7.24 26.67 7.22
C THR A 15 -8.02 25.53 6.56
N LEU A 16 -9.10 25.04 7.19
CA LEU A 16 -9.95 23.99 6.62
C LEU A 16 -10.66 24.44 5.33
N LEU A 17 -11.17 25.66 5.26
CA LEU A 17 -11.83 26.18 4.06
C LEU A 17 -10.86 26.32 2.89
N ILE A 18 -9.67 26.88 3.12
CA ILE A 18 -8.64 27.04 2.09
C ILE A 18 -8.14 25.67 1.63
N THR A 19 -7.76 24.80 2.56
CA THR A 19 -7.27 23.45 2.22
C THR A 19 -8.34 22.60 1.57
N GLY A 20 -9.59 22.69 2.03
CA GLY A 20 -10.75 22.06 1.41
C GLY A 20 -10.98 22.55 -0.02
N ALA A 21 -10.98 23.86 -0.24
CA ALA A 21 -11.13 24.44 -1.59
C ALA A 21 -10.01 23.98 -2.53
N ILE A 22 -8.75 24.01 -2.08
CA ILE A 22 -7.60 23.48 -2.85
C ILE A 22 -7.80 21.99 -3.16
N THR A 23 -8.30 21.22 -2.19
CA THR A 23 -8.55 19.79 -2.36
C THR A 23 -9.57 19.53 -3.47
N PHE A 24 -10.72 20.21 -3.44
CA PHE A 24 -11.77 20.03 -4.44
C PHE A 24 -11.41 20.57 -5.82
N VAL A 25 -10.73 21.72 -5.90
CA VAL A 25 -10.47 22.41 -7.18
C VAL A 25 -9.20 21.91 -7.87
N ALA A 26 -8.17 21.51 -7.12
CA ALA A 26 -6.89 21.10 -7.69
C ALA A 26 -6.58 19.62 -7.46
N ILE A 27 -6.63 19.15 -6.21
CA ILE A 27 -6.16 17.80 -5.86
C ILE A 27 -7.10 16.72 -6.42
N MET A 28 -8.42 16.88 -6.29
CA MET A 28 -9.39 15.89 -6.76
C MET A 28 -9.39 15.73 -8.29
N PRO A 29 -9.36 16.80 -9.13
CA PRO A 29 -9.25 16.64 -10.58
C PRO A 29 -7.95 15.93 -11.01
N LEU A 30 -6.81 16.30 -10.42
CA LEU A 30 -5.54 15.60 -10.66
C LEU A 30 -5.62 14.13 -10.25
N GLY A 31 -6.25 13.86 -9.11
CA GLY A 31 -6.51 12.50 -8.63
C GLY A 31 -7.40 11.71 -9.60
N GLY A 32 -8.40 12.36 -10.22
CA GLY A 32 -9.26 11.77 -11.23
C GLY A 32 -8.51 11.34 -12.49
N GLU A 33 -7.60 12.17 -13.00
CA GLU A 33 -6.76 11.79 -14.15
C GLU A 33 -5.78 10.66 -13.80
N LEU A 34 -5.17 10.70 -12.62
CA LEU A 34 -4.28 9.64 -12.15
C LEU A 34 -5.04 8.32 -11.96
N PHE A 35 -6.28 8.38 -11.46
CA PHE A 35 -7.16 7.23 -11.33
C PHE A 35 -7.54 6.61 -12.68
N LYS A 36 -7.77 7.40 -13.73
CA LYS A 36 -7.98 6.87 -15.10
C LYS A 36 -6.78 6.05 -15.56
N GLY A 37 -5.57 6.56 -15.34
CA GLY A 37 -4.33 5.84 -15.64
C GLY A 37 -4.20 4.53 -14.87
N MET A 38 -4.49 4.54 -13.58
CA MET A 38 -4.49 3.33 -12.75
C MET A 38 -5.56 2.32 -13.16
N SER A 39 -6.75 2.79 -13.52
CA SER A 39 -7.84 1.95 -14.03
C SER A 39 -7.44 1.29 -15.35
N TRP A 40 -6.78 2.04 -16.24
CA TRP A 40 -6.24 1.50 -17.49
C TRP A 40 -5.18 0.41 -17.23
N LEU A 41 -4.24 0.66 -16.31
CA LEU A 41 -3.23 -0.33 -15.92
C LEU A 41 -3.90 -1.60 -15.40
N PHE A 42 -4.90 -1.47 -14.53
CA PHE A 42 -5.64 -2.62 -14.01
C PHE A 42 -6.27 -3.44 -15.14
N MET A 43 -7.01 -2.79 -16.04
CA MET A 43 -7.71 -3.46 -17.15
C MET A 43 -6.77 -4.25 -18.08
N HIS A 44 -5.51 -3.81 -18.23
CA HIS A 44 -4.58 -4.41 -19.18
C HIS A 44 -3.50 -5.29 -18.54
N LEU A 45 -3.18 -5.07 -17.26
CA LEU A 45 -2.05 -5.72 -16.59
C LEU A 45 -2.46 -6.77 -15.57
N ASN A 46 -3.68 -6.72 -15.01
CA ASN A 46 -4.10 -7.68 -13.99
C ASN A 46 -4.16 -9.13 -14.50
N GLY A 47 -4.14 -9.32 -15.82
CA GLY A 47 -4.21 -10.65 -16.43
C GLY A 47 -3.00 -11.52 -16.18
N ASN A 48 -1.79 -10.98 -15.93
CA ASN A 48 -0.54 -11.75 -15.85
C ASN A 48 0.39 -11.38 -14.67
N PRO A 49 1.34 -12.26 -14.27
CA PRO A 49 2.16 -12.04 -13.07
C PRO A 49 3.04 -10.79 -13.13
N PHE A 50 3.56 -10.42 -14.30
CA PHE A 50 4.35 -9.19 -14.45
C PHE A 50 3.48 -7.95 -14.32
N GLY A 51 2.26 -8.01 -14.83
CA GLY A 51 1.31 -6.92 -14.69
C GLY A 51 0.81 -6.73 -13.26
N THR A 52 0.57 -7.81 -12.52
CA THR A 52 0.28 -7.73 -11.06
C THR A 52 1.46 -7.19 -10.26
N ALA A 53 2.70 -7.47 -10.69
CA ALA A 53 3.90 -6.88 -10.12
C ALA A 53 3.94 -5.35 -10.29
N ILE A 54 3.64 -4.86 -11.50
CA ILE A 54 3.57 -3.43 -11.80
C ILE A 54 2.46 -2.77 -10.97
N LEU A 55 1.28 -3.38 -10.90
CA LEU A 55 0.15 -2.86 -10.13
C LEU A 55 0.49 -2.73 -8.64
N ALA A 56 1.04 -3.78 -8.03
CA ALA A 56 1.44 -3.75 -6.62
C ALA A 56 2.60 -2.76 -6.38
N GLY A 57 3.57 -2.68 -7.28
CA GLY A 57 4.71 -1.78 -7.15
C GLY A 57 4.34 -0.29 -7.25
N LEU A 58 3.37 0.05 -8.12
CA LEU A 58 2.89 1.42 -8.25
C LEU A 58 1.85 1.81 -7.18
N PHE A 59 1.31 0.85 -6.44
CA PHE A 59 0.22 1.10 -5.49
C PHE A 59 0.62 2.05 -4.36
N LEU A 60 1.87 2.06 -3.89
CA LEU A 60 2.30 3.02 -2.88
C LEU A 60 2.23 4.46 -3.36
N ILE A 61 2.45 4.71 -4.65
CA ILE A 61 2.28 6.04 -5.26
C ILE A 61 0.80 6.43 -5.19
N ALA A 62 -0.10 5.48 -5.48
CA ALA A 62 -1.54 5.69 -5.33
C ALA A 62 -1.96 6.00 -3.89
N VAL A 63 -1.27 5.42 -2.89
CA VAL A 63 -1.50 5.70 -1.47
C VAL A 63 -1.05 7.11 -1.12
N VAL A 64 0.11 7.55 -1.60
CA VAL A 64 0.62 8.93 -1.38
C VAL A 64 -0.35 9.98 -1.89
N PHE A 65 -0.99 9.75 -3.04
CA PHE A 65 -1.98 10.67 -3.61
C PHE A 65 -3.42 10.41 -3.17
N GLY A 66 -3.67 9.43 -2.28
CA GLY A 66 -5.02 9.08 -1.82
C GLY A 66 -5.94 8.41 -2.85
N ILE A 67 -5.52 8.32 -4.11
CA ILE A 67 -6.34 7.78 -5.21
C ILE A 67 -6.54 6.26 -5.14
N HIS A 68 -5.82 5.56 -4.27
CA HIS A 68 -6.04 4.14 -4.00
C HIS A 68 -7.47 3.82 -3.52
N GLN A 69 -8.15 4.80 -2.88
CA GLN A 69 -9.57 4.67 -2.52
C GLN A 69 -10.50 4.69 -3.74
N GLY A 70 -10.02 5.21 -4.88
CA GLY A 70 -10.75 5.17 -6.16
C GLY A 70 -10.98 3.74 -6.67
N PHE A 71 -10.26 2.73 -6.18
CA PHE A 71 -10.45 1.34 -6.60
C PHE A 71 -11.70 0.66 -6.03
N VAL A 72 -12.41 1.28 -5.08
CA VAL A 72 -13.60 0.68 -4.46
C VAL A 72 -14.65 0.19 -5.49
N PRO A 73 -15.01 0.96 -6.55
CA PRO A 73 -15.91 0.45 -7.59
C PRO A 73 -15.36 -0.74 -8.38
N VAL A 74 -14.05 -0.80 -8.60
CA VAL A 74 -13.39 -1.96 -9.25
C VAL A 74 -13.52 -3.20 -8.37
N TYR A 75 -13.39 -3.04 -7.06
CA TYR A 75 -13.57 -4.14 -6.11
C TYR A 75 -15.00 -4.67 -6.09
N PHE A 76 -16.01 -3.80 -6.20
CA PHE A 76 -17.39 -4.23 -6.36
C PHE A 76 -17.60 -5.02 -7.65
N ALA A 77 -17.05 -4.54 -8.77
CA ALA A 77 -17.15 -5.24 -10.06
C ALA A 77 -16.49 -6.63 -10.02
N LEU A 78 -15.35 -6.76 -9.33
CA LEU A 78 -14.68 -8.06 -9.14
C LEU A 78 -15.50 -8.99 -8.25
N MET A 79 -16.07 -8.47 -7.16
CA MET A 79 -16.94 -9.26 -6.28
C MET A 79 -18.17 -9.79 -7.02
N ASP A 80 -18.79 -8.97 -7.86
CA ASP A 80 -19.95 -9.37 -8.67
C ASP A 80 -19.58 -10.40 -9.74
N ALA A 81 -18.45 -10.22 -10.42
CA ALA A 81 -18.02 -11.10 -11.50
C ALA A 81 -17.39 -12.44 -11.03
N GLN A 82 -16.73 -12.45 -9.87
CA GLN A 82 -15.89 -13.57 -9.41
C GLN A 82 -16.32 -14.15 -8.06
N GLY A 83 -17.17 -13.46 -7.30
CA GLY A 83 -17.53 -13.81 -5.92
C GLY A 83 -16.45 -13.50 -4.88
N PHE A 84 -15.35 -12.87 -5.29
CA PHE A 84 -14.28 -12.40 -4.40
C PHE A 84 -13.50 -11.26 -5.06
N ASN A 85 -12.78 -10.48 -4.24
CA ASN A 85 -11.89 -9.43 -4.73
C ASN A 85 -10.47 -9.98 -4.94
N SER A 86 -10.17 -10.37 -6.19
CA SER A 86 -8.86 -10.89 -6.61
C SER A 86 -7.74 -9.84 -6.64
N LEU A 87 -8.09 -8.56 -6.79
CA LEU A 87 -7.11 -7.48 -6.89
C LEU A 87 -6.53 -7.08 -5.53
N PHE A 88 -7.34 -7.14 -4.48
CA PHE A 88 -6.93 -6.73 -3.13
C PHE A 88 -5.66 -7.42 -2.61
N PRO A 89 -5.51 -8.76 -2.64
CA PRO A 89 -4.30 -9.40 -2.13
C PRO A 89 -3.04 -9.03 -2.92
N ILE A 90 -3.15 -8.68 -4.21
CA ILE A 90 -2.04 -8.18 -5.02
C ILE A 90 -1.60 -6.80 -4.53
N LEU A 91 -2.55 -5.86 -4.43
CA LEU A 91 -2.25 -4.47 -4.04
C LEU A 91 -1.79 -4.37 -2.58
N ALA A 92 -2.29 -5.26 -1.70
CA ALA A 92 -1.86 -5.35 -0.31
C ALA A 92 -0.35 -5.59 -0.16
N MET A 93 0.30 -6.20 -1.16
CA MET A 93 1.74 -6.48 -1.13
C MET A 93 2.57 -5.19 -1.09
N ALA A 94 2.05 -4.06 -1.59
CA ALA A 94 2.73 -2.77 -1.51
C ALA A 94 2.99 -2.35 -0.05
N GLY A 95 1.98 -2.49 0.82
CA GLY A 95 2.13 -2.26 2.26
C GLY A 95 3.10 -3.26 2.90
N ALA A 96 3.14 -4.48 2.39
CA ALA A 96 4.09 -5.48 2.87
C ALA A 96 5.55 -5.16 2.50
N GLY A 97 5.79 -4.70 1.27
CA GLY A 97 7.10 -4.17 0.85
C GLY A 97 7.58 -3.01 1.74
N GLN A 98 6.67 -2.13 2.17
CA GLN A 98 6.95 -1.05 3.13
C GLN A 98 7.40 -1.57 4.50
N VAL A 99 6.73 -2.59 5.04
CA VAL A 99 7.16 -3.23 6.31
C VAL A 99 8.57 -3.80 6.15
N GLY A 100 8.84 -4.54 5.07
CA GLY A 100 10.17 -5.06 4.78
C GLY A 100 11.25 -3.97 4.74
N ALA A 101 10.99 -2.89 4.02
CA ALA A 101 11.88 -1.74 3.94
C ALA A 101 12.13 -1.08 5.31
N ALA A 102 11.08 -0.91 6.11
CA ALA A 102 11.19 -0.35 7.46
C ALA A 102 12.02 -1.24 8.38
N LEU A 103 11.88 -2.57 8.29
CA LEU A 103 12.70 -3.52 9.05
C LEU A 103 14.19 -3.43 8.67
N ALA A 104 14.50 -3.29 7.38
CA ALA A 104 15.88 -3.09 6.92
C ALA A 104 16.48 -1.79 7.46
N LEU A 105 15.73 -0.68 7.38
CA LEU A 105 16.15 0.59 7.95
C LEU A 105 16.34 0.52 9.47
N PHE A 106 15.47 -0.18 10.19
CA PHE A 106 15.58 -0.36 11.64
C PHE A 106 16.83 -1.12 12.02
N ALA A 107 17.16 -2.18 11.28
CA ALA A 107 18.34 -3.00 11.50
C ALA A 107 19.64 -2.23 11.21
N ARG A 108 19.65 -1.36 10.19
CA ARG A 108 20.82 -0.52 9.85
C ARG A 108 20.96 0.74 10.71
N SER A 109 19.88 1.21 11.32
CA SER A 109 19.88 2.45 12.09
C SER A 109 20.60 2.32 13.43
N PRO A 110 21.44 3.31 13.81
CA PRO A 110 22.05 3.36 15.13
C PRO A 110 21.01 3.26 16.26
N LYS A 111 21.39 2.64 17.37
CA LYS A 111 20.56 2.61 18.57
C LYS A 111 20.31 4.05 19.04
N GLY A 112 19.06 4.38 19.36
CA GLY A 112 18.67 5.73 19.80
C GLY A 112 18.45 6.75 18.68
N SER A 113 18.63 6.40 17.41
CA SER A 113 18.37 7.34 16.32
C SER A 113 16.88 7.70 16.20
N VAL A 114 16.60 8.92 15.73
CA VAL A 114 15.24 9.38 15.45
C VAL A 114 14.51 8.42 14.49
N LEU A 115 15.21 7.93 13.47
CA LEU A 115 14.66 6.96 12.51
C LEU A 115 14.22 5.67 13.21
N ARG A 116 15.01 5.15 14.15
CA ARG A 116 14.66 3.95 14.89
C ARG A 116 13.41 4.15 15.74
N THR A 117 13.24 5.34 16.33
CA THR A 117 12.04 5.73 17.08
C THR A 117 10.82 5.87 16.17
N GLN A 118 10.96 6.52 15.01
CA GLN A 118 9.91 6.64 14.00
C GLN A 118 9.42 5.26 13.54
N ILE A 119 10.34 4.34 13.23
CA ILE A 119 9.98 2.98 12.80
C ILE A 119 9.26 2.22 13.92
N LYS A 120 9.70 2.32 15.18
CA LYS A 120 9.00 1.67 16.31
C LYS A 120 7.54 2.12 16.43
N GLY A 121 7.28 3.42 16.23
CA GLY A 121 5.93 3.97 16.30
C GLY A 121 5.04 3.56 15.11
N ALA A 122 5.63 3.34 13.94
CA ALA A 122 4.91 3.09 12.70
C ALA A 122 4.79 1.61 12.29
N ILE A 123 5.70 0.74 12.75
CA ILE A 123 5.78 -0.66 12.27
C ILE A 123 4.57 -1.49 12.67
N ILE A 124 4.03 -1.30 13.88
CA ILE A 124 2.86 -2.05 14.34
C ILE A 124 1.61 -1.69 13.53
N PRO A 125 1.26 -0.40 13.33
CA PRO A 125 0.22 -0.02 12.36
C PRO A 125 0.46 -0.61 10.96
N GLY A 126 1.70 -0.58 10.48
CA GLY A 126 2.06 -1.13 9.17
C GLY A 126 1.79 -2.64 9.03
N LEU A 127 2.14 -3.43 10.05
CA LEU A 127 1.83 -4.86 10.11
C LEU A 127 0.33 -5.14 10.10
N LEU A 128 -0.46 -4.25 10.70
CA LEU A 128 -1.93 -4.30 10.73
C LEU A 128 -2.59 -3.67 9.49
N GLY A 129 -1.81 -3.33 8.46
CA GLY A 129 -2.33 -2.81 7.20
C GLY A 129 -2.57 -1.32 7.14
N ILE A 130 -2.19 -0.56 8.17
CA ILE A 130 -2.25 0.90 8.20
C ILE A 130 -0.87 1.43 7.77
N GLY A 131 -0.73 1.73 6.48
CA GLY A 131 0.56 2.01 5.86
C GLY A 131 1.04 3.46 5.99
N GLU A 132 0.14 4.41 6.22
CA GLU A 132 0.41 5.86 6.21
C GLU A 132 1.51 6.27 7.19
N PRO A 133 1.55 5.78 8.45
CA PRO A 133 2.65 6.08 9.36
C PRO A 133 4.03 5.64 8.82
N LEU A 134 4.10 4.50 8.12
CA LEU A 134 5.35 4.02 7.52
C LEU A 134 5.72 4.83 6.27
N ILE A 135 4.75 5.12 5.41
CA ILE A 135 4.97 5.90 4.19
C ILE A 135 5.47 7.30 4.58
N TYR A 136 4.70 8.07 5.33
CA TYR A 136 5.04 9.47 5.60
C TYR A 136 6.13 9.63 6.67
N GLY A 137 6.20 8.73 7.65
CA GLY A 137 7.16 8.81 8.75
C GLY A 137 8.53 8.18 8.47
N VAL A 138 8.61 7.20 7.57
CA VAL A 138 9.81 6.38 7.38
C VAL A 138 10.33 6.44 5.95
N THR A 139 9.53 6.02 4.96
CA THR A 139 10.03 5.76 3.61
C THR A 139 9.93 6.94 2.66
N LEU A 140 8.83 7.69 2.60
CA LEU A 140 8.70 8.83 1.67
C LEU A 140 9.76 9.93 1.89
N PRO A 141 10.14 10.29 3.13
CA PRO A 141 11.27 11.20 3.37
C PRO A 141 12.61 10.65 2.84
N ARG A 142 12.67 9.35 2.54
CA ARG A 142 13.84 8.62 2.05
C ARG A 142 13.47 7.96 0.72
N LEU A 143 13.57 8.71 -0.36
CA LEU A 143 13.07 8.27 -1.67
C LEU A 143 13.62 6.90 -2.11
N LYS A 144 14.88 6.56 -1.79
CA LYS A 144 15.46 5.24 -2.10
C LYS A 144 14.76 4.10 -1.35
N PRO A 145 14.58 4.16 -0.01
CA PRO A 145 13.71 3.24 0.72
C PRO A 145 12.27 3.17 0.20
N PHE A 146 11.69 4.29 -0.22
CA PHE A 146 10.36 4.28 -0.82
C PHE A 146 10.31 3.46 -2.12
N ILE A 147 11.26 3.68 -3.04
CA ILE A 147 11.34 2.94 -4.31
C ILE A 147 11.62 1.44 -4.06
N THR A 148 12.52 1.12 -3.14
CA THR A 148 12.84 -0.28 -2.81
C THR A 148 11.67 -1.00 -2.12
N ALA A 149 10.86 -0.29 -1.34
CA ALA A 149 9.58 -0.80 -0.83
C ALA A 149 8.58 -1.07 -1.95
N CYS A 150 8.46 -0.18 -2.95
CA CYS A 150 7.65 -0.42 -4.15
C CYS A 150 8.09 -1.70 -4.87
N ILE A 151 9.39 -1.91 -5.04
CA ILE A 151 9.92 -3.13 -5.68
C ILE A 151 9.58 -4.37 -4.85
N GLY A 152 9.75 -4.31 -3.52
CA GLY A 152 9.37 -5.40 -2.62
C GLY A 152 7.88 -5.75 -2.73
N GLY A 153 7.02 -4.75 -2.79
CA GLY A 153 5.60 -4.93 -3.02
C GLY A 153 5.28 -5.50 -4.39
N GLY A 154 5.98 -5.05 -5.44
CA GLY A 154 5.88 -5.61 -6.78
C GLY A 154 6.26 -7.09 -6.83
N ILE A 155 7.31 -7.52 -6.13
CA ILE A 155 7.71 -8.94 -6.06
C ILE A 155 6.64 -9.78 -5.33
N GLY A 156 6.04 -9.26 -4.26
CA GLY A 156 4.89 -9.92 -3.63
C GLY A 156 3.68 -10.01 -4.56
N GLY A 157 3.36 -8.92 -5.27
CA GLY A 157 2.27 -8.87 -6.23
C GLY A 157 2.48 -9.82 -7.42
N PHE A 158 3.73 -9.97 -7.87
CA PHE A 158 4.14 -10.97 -8.86
C PHE A 158 3.82 -12.38 -8.36
N PHE A 159 4.18 -12.71 -7.12
CA PHE A 159 3.93 -14.02 -6.55
C PHE A 159 2.43 -14.35 -6.49
N ILE A 160 1.60 -13.44 -5.97
CA ILE A 160 0.14 -13.65 -5.91
C ILE A 160 -0.43 -13.84 -7.33
N GLY A 161 -0.01 -13.00 -8.28
CA GLY A 161 -0.44 -13.12 -9.68
C GLY A 161 0.05 -14.40 -10.36
N LEU A 162 1.25 -14.88 -10.04
CA LEU A 162 1.80 -16.14 -10.53
C LEU A 162 0.98 -17.33 -10.05
N VAL A 163 0.63 -17.37 -8.76
CA VAL A 163 -0.21 -18.45 -8.21
C VAL A 163 -1.60 -18.45 -8.86
N ALA A 164 -2.18 -17.28 -9.08
CA ALA A 164 -3.44 -17.13 -9.82
C ALA A 164 -3.32 -17.61 -11.28
N TRP A 165 -2.26 -17.21 -11.97
CA TRP A 165 -1.98 -17.62 -13.35
C TRP A 165 -1.77 -19.13 -13.49
N LEU A 166 -1.21 -19.78 -12.47
CA LEU A 166 -1.03 -21.24 -12.41
C LEU A 166 -2.30 -22.00 -12.01
N GLY A 167 -3.44 -21.31 -11.87
CA GLY A 167 -4.76 -21.93 -11.68
C GLY A 167 -5.31 -21.88 -10.26
N LEU A 168 -4.69 -21.13 -9.35
CA LEU A 168 -5.19 -20.92 -7.99
C LEU A 168 -5.43 -19.44 -7.72
N PRO A 169 -6.52 -18.85 -8.23
CA PRO A 169 -6.85 -17.46 -7.93
C PRO A 169 -7.20 -17.31 -6.44
N VAL A 170 -6.66 -16.26 -5.83
CA VAL A 170 -6.84 -15.90 -4.43
C VAL A 170 -7.43 -14.51 -4.33
N GLY A 171 -8.31 -14.28 -3.38
CA GLY A 171 -8.92 -12.99 -3.16
C GLY A 171 -9.46 -12.77 -1.78
N LEU A 172 -9.90 -11.54 -1.54
CA LEU A 172 -10.63 -11.15 -0.34
C LEU A 172 -12.10 -11.57 -0.48
N ASN A 173 -12.67 -12.19 0.55
CA ASN A 173 -14.09 -12.58 0.60
C ASN A 173 -15.04 -11.41 0.90
N THR A 174 -14.50 -10.20 1.07
CA THR A 174 -15.25 -8.95 1.16
C THR A 174 -14.84 -8.02 0.01
N VAL A 175 -15.68 -7.01 -0.26
CA VAL A 175 -15.39 -6.03 -1.32
C VAL A 175 -14.09 -5.29 -1.00
N PHE A 176 -13.93 -4.81 0.22
CA PHE A 176 -12.71 -4.19 0.71
C PHE A 176 -12.50 -4.59 2.17
N GLY A 177 -11.31 -4.34 2.68
CA GLY A 177 -10.96 -4.67 4.05
C GLY A 177 -9.65 -4.01 4.47
N PRO A 178 -9.17 -4.27 5.69
CA PRO A 178 -7.84 -3.85 6.09
C PRO A 178 -6.79 -4.66 5.31
N SER A 179 -5.59 -4.09 5.12
CA SER A 179 -4.42 -4.78 4.54
C SER A 179 -3.61 -5.51 5.61
N GLY A 180 -2.42 -6.02 5.28
CA GLY A 180 -1.49 -6.62 6.23
C GLY A 180 -2.00 -7.91 6.88
N LEU A 181 -1.54 -8.21 8.08
CA LEU A 181 -1.83 -9.50 8.76
C LEU A 181 -3.31 -9.69 9.06
N VAL A 182 -4.07 -8.61 9.23
CA VAL A 182 -5.50 -8.66 9.52
C VAL A 182 -6.34 -9.05 8.30
N SER A 183 -5.79 -9.01 7.08
CA SER A 183 -6.47 -9.54 5.89
C SER A 183 -6.45 -11.06 5.81
N ILE A 184 -5.55 -11.74 6.54
CA ILE A 184 -5.39 -13.20 6.48
C ILE A 184 -6.73 -13.93 6.62
N PRO A 185 -7.55 -13.74 7.69
CA PRO A 185 -8.81 -14.47 7.86
C PRO A 185 -9.89 -14.13 6.82
N LEU A 186 -9.66 -13.13 5.97
CA LEU A 186 -10.59 -12.71 4.92
C LEU A 186 -10.21 -13.32 3.55
N MET A 187 -9.13 -14.09 3.47
CA MET A 187 -8.66 -14.67 2.22
C MET A 187 -9.43 -15.93 1.85
N THR A 188 -9.76 -16.05 0.58
CA THR A 188 -10.44 -17.20 -0.01
C THR A 188 -9.82 -17.58 -1.35
N SER A 189 -10.09 -18.81 -1.78
CA SER A 189 -9.73 -19.33 -3.09
C SER A 189 -10.72 -20.43 -3.51
N SER A 190 -10.63 -20.88 -4.76
CA SER A 190 -11.41 -22.00 -5.27
C SER A 190 -11.13 -23.33 -4.56
N GLN A 191 -9.99 -23.45 -3.88
CA GLN A 191 -9.58 -24.63 -3.10
C GLN A 191 -9.92 -24.47 -1.59
N GLY A 192 -10.63 -23.41 -1.21
CA GLY A 192 -11.07 -23.13 0.15
C GLY A 192 -10.23 -22.09 0.89
N ILE A 193 -10.75 -21.66 2.04
CA ILE A 193 -10.22 -20.52 2.81
C ILE A 193 -8.76 -20.70 3.23
N PHE A 194 -8.36 -21.90 3.67
CA PHE A 194 -7.00 -22.15 4.16
C PHE A 194 -5.95 -22.05 3.05
N ALA A 195 -6.30 -22.44 1.81
CA ALA A 195 -5.43 -22.26 0.66
C ALA A 195 -5.24 -20.78 0.33
N GLY A 196 -6.33 -20.00 0.33
CA GLY A 196 -6.26 -18.53 0.16
C GLY A 196 -5.41 -17.86 1.23
N MET A 197 -5.62 -18.22 2.50
CA MET A 197 -4.82 -17.74 3.63
C MET A 197 -3.33 -18.06 3.46
N ALA A 198 -3.00 -19.31 3.12
CA ALA A 198 -1.61 -19.75 2.97
C ALA A 198 -0.87 -19.01 1.86
N VAL A 199 -1.51 -18.84 0.69
CA VAL A 199 -0.93 -18.09 -0.43
C VAL A 199 -0.74 -16.63 -0.05
N TYR A 200 -1.72 -15.99 0.60
CA TYR A 200 -1.58 -14.61 1.03
C TYR A 200 -0.44 -14.42 2.04
N VAL A 201 -0.31 -15.32 3.02
CA VAL A 201 0.79 -15.31 3.99
C VAL A 201 2.14 -15.48 3.28
N ALA A 202 2.25 -16.39 2.31
CA ALA A 202 3.45 -16.54 1.51
C ALA A 202 3.79 -15.26 0.74
N GLY A 203 2.79 -14.58 0.16
CA GLY A 203 2.95 -13.28 -0.49
C GLY A 203 3.47 -12.21 0.47
N ILE A 204 2.89 -12.10 1.67
CA ILE A 204 3.36 -11.18 2.72
C ILE A 204 4.83 -11.44 3.04
N VAL A 205 5.22 -12.70 3.29
CA VAL A 205 6.59 -13.06 3.65
C VAL A 205 7.55 -12.73 2.50
N ILE A 206 7.17 -13.02 1.26
CA ILE A 206 7.95 -12.69 0.06
C ILE A 206 8.11 -11.17 -0.07
N ALA A 207 7.04 -10.39 0.09
CA ALA A 207 7.10 -8.94 0.00
C ALA A 207 7.94 -8.32 1.13
N TYR A 208 7.82 -8.84 2.36
CA TYR A 208 8.64 -8.42 3.51
C TYR A 208 10.12 -8.69 3.22
N ALA A 209 10.45 -9.92 2.79
CA ALA A 209 11.81 -10.33 2.49
C ALA A 209 12.39 -9.52 1.32
N ALA A 210 11.63 -9.36 0.23
CA ALA A 210 12.04 -8.60 -0.94
C ALA A 210 12.23 -7.11 -0.60
N GLY A 211 11.28 -6.49 0.09
CA GLY A 211 11.39 -5.10 0.56
C GLY A 211 12.59 -4.91 1.48
N PHE A 212 12.83 -5.86 2.38
CA PHE A 212 14.01 -5.85 3.26
C PHE A 212 15.30 -5.93 2.44
N ILE A 213 15.45 -6.94 1.57
CA ILE A 213 16.67 -7.17 0.78
C ILE A 213 16.96 -5.99 -0.14
N MET A 214 15.96 -5.49 -0.87
CA MET A 214 16.12 -4.36 -1.77
C MET A 214 16.51 -3.10 -1.01
N THR A 215 15.90 -2.84 0.14
CA THR A 215 16.23 -1.68 0.97
C THR A 215 17.61 -1.83 1.60
N TRP A 216 17.98 -3.05 2.02
CA TRP A 216 19.28 -3.34 2.60
C TRP A 216 20.40 -3.11 1.60
N CYS A 217 20.26 -3.59 0.35
CA CYS A 217 21.28 -3.47 -0.68
C CYS A 217 21.33 -2.09 -1.34
N PHE A 218 20.18 -1.47 -1.61
CA PHE A 218 20.07 -0.28 -2.46
C PHE A 218 19.36 0.90 -1.80
N GLY A 219 18.61 0.65 -0.72
CA GLY A 219 17.81 1.66 -0.03
C GLY A 219 18.63 2.53 0.94
N SER A 220 19.83 2.15 1.35
CA SER A 220 20.66 3.03 2.17
C SER A 220 21.83 3.61 1.36
N GLN A 221 21.66 4.85 0.92
CA GLN A 221 22.79 5.78 0.84
C GLN A 221 22.56 6.74 2.01
N GLU A 222 23.48 7.03 2.92
CA GLU A 222 24.92 6.86 3.05
C GLU A 222 25.27 6.94 4.55
N ARG A 223 26.53 6.65 4.88
CA ARG A 223 27.36 7.12 6.01
C ARG A 223 26.71 7.91 7.14
#